data_AF-A0A9D6Y5N9-F1
#
_entry.id   AF-A0A9D6Y5N9-F1
#
_cell.length_a   1.000
_cell.length_b   1.000
_cell.length_c   1.000
_cell.angle_alpha   90.00
_cell.angle_beta   90.00
_cell.angle_gamma   90.00
#
_symmetry.space_group_name_H-M   'P 1'
#
loop_
_entity.id
_entity.type
_entity.pdbx_description
1 polymer ?
#
loop_
_entity_poly.entity_id
_entity_poly.type
_entity_poly.pdbx_seq_one_letter_code
_entity_poly.pdbx_strand_id
1 'polypeptide(L)'
;MEDRFHVHSNSKVIEERHRALYEKLYRACPTVVSAPAILRWSPTYAVGPGGVGLNSKLPFRLHIGVEPRASGGLEWGDIRIYIPEHDEFIPLEQSRITTLIFDLLAAAAKRHGKSAHARIWGIAEIPFFRGLNADPLCAVAIATAWLLYLGVMTPGDVEAFTRAPTASLASNEPFLEVWHLALQIESVIASWVTDGDLTMATFIDSRYPLVFFREKDPVLFDHYRDLGIGHPGSYYNIPGLLFARAVRMEEIFQLDTFPYWPIDIALVHFGAEGSSTMVYRTRTAFKERLDHAAAFARTHLVSHIPEAFPGPPQFLEFAQERPQQSAGMTMFQAYRDDAVVHSMVVLKTMYDLFQYGTTPHVLREFFHAQNVCQDLLRLVGLSPLAVSRPRTILRLFGSRMTETSTASRLIGPGIHGCLMVLGPLNSLEAILSEALPAIQEESKKEVHCHYASWCDGAPPSDGVRVHQHLASGLRSAYVNGSTVTVRVHEHGQPTGVLLHSDEQWERERAAYDITLDQRENRIYIRGTPLDSSELHTTKQTIELLRKLLADARKHTFTPGDLPPSSYRDDRNQLESKVVRPFTSAVERHTGQPFGLRVTGGLRKDYTLLFTPSNHRIAWVERG
;
A
#
# COMPACT_ATOMS: atom_id res chain seq x y z
N MET A 1 -2.81 -41.05 6.23
CA MET A 1 -2.10 -40.09 7.11
C MET A 1 -1.78 -38.83 6.29
N GLU A 2 -2.77 -38.32 5.55
CA GLU A 2 -2.58 -37.33 4.46
C GLU A 2 -3.54 -36.13 4.53
N ASP A 3 -4.43 -36.04 5.52
CA ASP A 3 -5.19 -34.82 5.77
C ASP A 3 -4.45 -33.91 6.76
N ARG A 4 -3.24 -33.47 6.39
CA ARG A 4 -2.65 -32.30 7.06
C ARG A 4 -3.48 -31.09 6.61
N PHE A 5 -3.95 -30.28 7.56
CA PHE A 5 -4.59 -29.00 7.26
C PHE A 5 -3.67 -28.22 6.30
N HIS A 6 -4.22 -27.78 5.16
CA HIS A 6 -3.46 -27.03 4.17
C HIS A 6 -3.04 -25.69 4.78
N VAL A 7 -1.79 -25.61 5.23
CA VAL A 7 -1.18 -24.33 5.58
C VAL A 7 -0.71 -23.68 4.29
N HIS A 8 -1.23 -22.48 4.02
CA HIS A 8 -0.88 -21.77 2.81
C HIS A 8 0.45 -21.01 2.94
N SER A 9 1.16 -21.06 1.83
CA SER A 9 2.41 -20.44 1.39
C SER A 9 2.61 -18.95 1.70
N ASN A 10 3.81 -18.51 2.13
CA ASN A 10 4.26 -17.12 2.02
C ASN A 10 4.29 -16.59 0.57
N SER A 11 4.47 -15.27 0.43
CA SER A 11 4.59 -14.55 -0.85
C SER A 11 5.52 -15.21 -1.84
N LYS A 12 6.72 -15.65 -1.42
CA LYS A 12 7.68 -16.27 -2.34
C LYS A 12 7.08 -17.49 -3.03
N VAL A 13 6.39 -18.34 -2.27
CA VAL A 13 5.79 -19.56 -2.83
C VAL A 13 4.54 -19.23 -3.66
N ILE A 14 3.73 -18.23 -3.26
CA ILE A 14 2.60 -17.75 -4.07
C ILE A 14 3.10 -17.19 -5.42
N GLU A 15 4.13 -16.33 -5.38
CA GLU A 15 4.81 -15.74 -6.52
C GLU A 15 5.38 -16.78 -7.49
N GLU A 16 6.01 -17.84 -6.95
CA GLU A 16 6.57 -18.93 -7.76
C GLU A 16 5.49 -19.75 -8.47
N ARG A 17 4.40 -20.09 -7.78
CA ARG A 17 3.28 -20.88 -8.34
C ARG A 17 2.47 -20.10 -9.36
N HIS A 18 2.23 -18.81 -9.09
CA HIS A 18 1.39 -17.93 -9.91
C HIS A 18 2.22 -16.99 -10.79
N ARG A 19 3.48 -17.35 -11.08
CA ARG A 19 4.46 -16.51 -11.78
C ARG A 19 3.92 -15.83 -13.05
N ALA A 20 3.15 -16.53 -13.87
CA ALA A 20 2.59 -15.98 -15.09
C ALA A 20 1.69 -14.74 -14.84
N LEU A 21 0.99 -14.69 -13.72
CA LEU A 21 0.16 -13.54 -13.33
C LEU A 21 1.03 -12.32 -12.98
N TYR A 22 2.11 -12.53 -12.22
CA TYR A 22 3.07 -11.48 -11.91
C TYR A 22 3.77 -11.00 -13.20
N GLU A 23 4.23 -11.90 -14.07
CA GLU A 23 4.81 -11.52 -15.36
C GLU A 23 3.85 -10.66 -16.21
N LYS A 24 2.55 -10.96 -16.22
CA LYS A 24 1.53 -10.13 -16.87
C LYS A 24 1.48 -8.71 -16.29
N LEU A 25 1.39 -8.57 -14.97
CA LEU A 25 1.37 -7.27 -14.28
C LEU A 25 2.63 -6.46 -14.60
N TYR A 26 3.80 -7.06 -14.42
CA TYR A 26 5.09 -6.40 -14.55
C TYR A 26 5.46 -6.08 -16.01
N ARG A 27 4.91 -6.81 -16.99
CA ARG A 27 5.04 -6.42 -18.41
C ARG A 27 4.15 -5.24 -18.77
N ALA A 28 2.93 -5.18 -18.23
CA ALA A 28 1.99 -4.09 -18.53
C ALA A 28 2.41 -2.76 -17.86
N CYS A 29 3.04 -2.81 -16.69
CA CYS A 29 3.22 -1.64 -15.83
C CYS A 29 4.70 -1.21 -15.73
N PRO A 30 5.12 -0.06 -16.29
CA PRO A 30 6.47 0.48 -16.09
C PRO A 30 6.82 0.82 -14.64
N THR A 31 5.81 1.05 -13.80
CA THR A 31 5.98 1.28 -12.36
C THR A 31 5.18 0.23 -11.61
N VAL A 32 5.85 -0.54 -10.75
CA VAL A 32 5.21 -1.52 -9.85
C VAL A 32 5.81 -1.39 -8.46
N VAL A 33 4.94 -1.21 -7.47
CA VAL A 33 5.24 -1.21 -6.04
C VAL A 33 4.45 -2.30 -5.34
N SER A 34 4.87 -2.64 -4.14
CA SER A 34 4.08 -3.49 -3.26
C SER A 34 4.08 -3.01 -1.82
N ALA A 35 2.99 -3.30 -1.12
CA ALA A 35 2.80 -3.00 0.29
C ALA A 35 2.58 -4.30 1.09
N PRO A 36 3.21 -4.48 2.27
CA PRO A 36 3.01 -5.65 3.11
C PRO A 36 1.66 -5.62 3.82
N ALA A 37 1.07 -6.79 4.05
CA ALA A 37 -0.08 -6.95 4.93
C ALA A 37 0.29 -6.59 6.37
N ILE A 38 -0.67 -6.04 7.13
CA ILE A 38 -0.43 -5.55 8.49
C ILE A 38 -1.34 -6.25 9.50
N LEU A 39 -0.71 -6.64 10.60
CA LEU A 39 -1.32 -7.20 11.80
C LEU A 39 -1.27 -6.16 12.92
N ARG A 40 -2.44 -5.78 13.45
CA ARG A 40 -2.53 -4.94 14.65
C ARG A 40 -2.48 -5.80 15.90
N TRP A 41 -1.68 -5.43 16.90
CA TRP A 41 -1.52 -6.04 18.22
C TRP A 41 -2.37 -5.40 19.32
N SER A 42 -2.62 -4.09 19.23
CA SER A 42 -3.42 -3.34 20.19
C SER A 42 -4.93 -3.49 19.92
N PRO A 43 -5.81 -3.08 20.86
CA PRO A 43 -7.24 -3.07 20.62
C PRO A 43 -7.63 -2.24 19.39
N THR A 44 -8.54 -2.77 18.56
CA THR A 44 -8.90 -2.20 17.25
C THR A 44 -9.35 -0.73 17.29
N TYR A 45 -9.88 -0.23 18.41
CA TYR A 45 -10.41 1.13 18.51
C TYR A 45 -9.72 1.98 19.57
N ALA A 46 -8.50 1.60 19.98
CA ALA A 46 -7.73 2.35 20.97
C ALA A 46 -7.05 3.60 20.39
N VAL A 47 -6.67 3.60 19.10
CA VAL A 47 -5.87 4.69 18.51
C VAL A 47 -6.67 5.99 18.39
N GLY A 48 -7.86 5.95 17.77
CA GLY A 48 -8.73 7.11 17.61
C GLY A 48 -8.94 7.95 18.90
N PRO A 49 -9.18 7.36 20.10
CA PRO A 49 -9.25 8.13 21.34
C PRO A 49 -7.94 8.71 21.90
N GLY A 50 -6.79 8.48 21.27
CA GLY A 50 -5.47 8.89 21.77
C GLY A 50 -4.68 7.75 22.43
N GLY A 51 -5.08 6.49 22.21
CA GLY A 51 -4.32 5.33 22.64
C GLY A 51 -3.21 4.94 21.68
N VAL A 52 -2.56 3.81 21.99
CA VAL A 52 -1.39 3.34 21.25
C VAL A 52 -1.78 2.27 20.23
N GLY A 53 -1.39 2.49 18.98
CA GLY A 53 -1.39 1.51 17.91
C GLY A 53 -0.12 0.68 17.97
N LEU A 54 -0.24 -0.64 17.90
CA LEU A 54 0.93 -1.52 17.75
C LEU A 54 0.71 -2.38 16.52
N ASN A 55 1.59 -2.27 15.53
CA ASN A 55 1.36 -2.89 14.22
C ASN A 55 2.62 -3.62 13.74
N SER A 56 2.47 -4.86 13.28
CA SER A 56 3.52 -5.65 12.62
C SER A 56 3.11 -6.02 11.22
N LYS A 57 4.07 -6.45 10.40
CA LYS A 57 3.82 -6.89 9.04
C LYS A 57 3.56 -8.39 8.98
N LEU A 58 2.90 -8.84 7.93
CA LEU A 58 2.73 -10.22 7.52
C LEU A 58 3.48 -10.41 6.19
N PRO A 59 3.93 -11.64 5.86
CA PRO A 59 4.72 -11.89 4.65
C PRO A 59 3.99 -11.48 3.37
N PHE A 60 2.66 -11.62 3.33
CA PHE A 60 1.83 -11.33 2.16
C PHE A 60 1.89 -9.88 1.71
N ARG A 61 1.78 -9.67 0.41
CA ARG A 61 1.88 -8.35 -0.22
C ARG A 61 0.72 -8.06 -1.16
N LEU A 62 0.47 -6.77 -1.34
CA LEU A 62 -0.35 -6.23 -2.42
C LEU A 62 0.58 -5.54 -3.42
N HIS A 63 0.61 -6.01 -4.66
CA HIS A 63 1.32 -5.39 -5.77
C HIS A 63 0.38 -4.47 -6.54
N ILE A 64 0.79 -3.23 -6.78
CA ILE A 64 0.07 -2.25 -7.58
C ILE A 64 0.98 -1.77 -8.70
N GLY A 65 0.45 -1.80 -9.93
CA GLY A 65 1.13 -1.34 -11.13
C GLY A 65 0.38 -0.19 -11.81
N VAL A 66 1.12 0.71 -12.45
CA VAL A 66 0.56 1.80 -13.26
C VAL A 66 0.97 1.61 -14.71
N GLU A 67 -0.01 1.41 -15.60
CA GLU A 67 0.13 1.35 -17.05
C GLU A 67 -0.24 2.73 -17.65
N PRO A 68 0.69 3.45 -18.29
CA PRO A 68 0.41 4.73 -18.95
C PRO A 68 -0.59 4.57 -20.09
N ARG A 69 -1.45 5.57 -20.29
CA ARG A 69 -2.34 5.64 -21.45
C ARG A 69 -2.12 6.94 -22.20
N ALA A 70 -2.19 6.89 -23.54
CA ALA A 70 -2.12 8.10 -24.36
C ALA A 70 -3.32 9.04 -24.12
N SER A 71 -4.49 8.48 -23.82
CA SER A 71 -5.74 9.22 -23.57
C SER A 71 -6.74 8.36 -22.77
N GLY A 72 -7.89 8.94 -22.39
CA GLY A 72 -9.01 8.18 -21.81
C GLY A 72 -9.14 8.23 -20.28
N GLY A 73 -8.40 9.10 -19.59
CA GLY A 73 -8.52 9.27 -18.14
C GLY A 73 -7.95 8.09 -17.33
N LEU A 74 -8.42 7.95 -16.09
CA LEU A 74 -8.03 6.88 -15.18
C LEU A 74 -9.02 5.72 -15.26
N GLU A 75 -8.52 4.49 -15.25
CA GLU A 75 -9.35 3.29 -15.16
C GLU A 75 -8.68 2.17 -14.34
N TRP A 76 -9.49 1.22 -13.88
CA TRP A 76 -8.99 0.02 -13.22
C TRP A 76 -8.61 -1.02 -14.28
N GLY A 77 -7.45 -1.64 -14.12
CA GLY A 77 -7.02 -2.79 -14.90
C GLY A 77 -7.44 -4.11 -14.27
N ASP A 78 -6.69 -5.16 -14.58
CA ASP A 78 -6.91 -6.47 -13.97
C ASP A 78 -6.45 -6.40 -12.50
N ILE A 79 -7.42 -6.48 -11.58
CA ILE A 79 -7.17 -6.56 -10.14
C ILE A 79 -7.58 -7.95 -9.68
N ARG A 80 -6.62 -8.68 -9.11
CA ARG A 80 -6.77 -10.06 -8.67
C ARG A 80 -6.53 -10.17 -7.18
N ILE A 81 -7.32 -11.01 -6.51
CA ILE A 81 -7.16 -11.35 -5.10
C ILE A 81 -6.93 -12.84 -4.96
N TYR A 82 -5.98 -13.22 -4.10
CA TYR A 82 -5.67 -14.61 -3.80
C TYR A 82 -6.70 -15.19 -2.83
N ILE A 83 -7.22 -16.36 -3.16
CA ILE A 83 -8.12 -17.16 -2.35
C ILE A 83 -7.34 -18.39 -1.90
N PRO A 84 -6.83 -18.40 -0.64
CA PRO A 84 -5.99 -19.48 -0.15
C PRO A 84 -6.65 -20.85 -0.33
N GLU A 85 -7.94 -20.97 -0.04
CA GLU A 85 -8.72 -22.21 -0.07
C GLU A 85 -8.63 -22.98 -1.39
N HIS A 86 -8.41 -22.27 -2.50
CA HIS A 86 -8.40 -22.84 -3.84
C HIS A 86 -7.03 -22.72 -4.52
N ASP A 87 -6.03 -22.15 -3.83
CA ASP A 87 -4.73 -21.76 -4.39
C ASP A 87 -4.90 -21.03 -5.73
N GLU A 88 -5.78 -20.03 -5.78
CA GLU A 88 -6.11 -19.32 -7.01
C GLU A 88 -6.28 -17.81 -6.84
N PHE A 89 -6.09 -17.08 -7.94
CA PHE A 89 -6.34 -15.64 -8.02
C PHE A 89 -7.64 -15.34 -8.78
N ILE A 90 -8.63 -14.81 -8.08
CA ILE A 90 -9.91 -14.41 -8.68
C ILE A 90 -9.95 -12.90 -8.98
N PRO A 91 -10.67 -12.46 -10.04
CA PRO A 91 -10.89 -11.04 -10.28
C PRO A 91 -11.66 -10.38 -9.13
N LEU A 92 -11.23 -9.19 -8.72
CA LEU A 92 -12.00 -8.36 -7.79
C LEU A 92 -13.20 -7.74 -8.54
N GLU A 93 -14.40 -7.91 -7.99
CA GLU A 93 -15.62 -7.33 -8.55
C GLU A 93 -15.50 -5.81 -8.63
N GLN A 94 -15.72 -5.23 -9.82
CA GLN A 94 -15.59 -3.78 -10.05
C GLN A 94 -16.50 -2.94 -9.13
N SER A 95 -17.67 -3.46 -8.77
CA SER A 95 -18.60 -2.80 -7.83
C SER A 95 -18.01 -2.59 -6.43
N ARG A 96 -16.97 -3.32 -6.07
CA ARG A 96 -16.26 -3.20 -4.79
C ARG A 96 -15.13 -2.17 -4.83
N ILE A 97 -14.85 -1.59 -5.99
CA ILE A 97 -13.76 -0.63 -6.17
C ILE A 97 -14.34 0.76 -6.43
N THR A 98 -14.11 1.68 -5.49
CA THR A 98 -14.62 3.05 -5.61
C THR A 98 -13.86 3.86 -6.65
N THR A 99 -14.58 4.53 -7.54
CA THR A 99 -14.00 5.43 -8.54
C THR A 99 -13.60 6.79 -7.97
N LEU A 100 -13.99 7.11 -6.73
CA LEU A 100 -13.59 8.34 -6.04
C LEU A 100 -12.06 8.45 -5.86
N ILE A 101 -11.35 7.32 -5.87
CA ILE A 101 -9.89 7.31 -5.89
C ILE A 101 -9.36 8.03 -7.13
N PHE A 102 -10.01 7.93 -8.28
CA PHE A 102 -9.58 8.59 -9.51
C PHE A 102 -9.63 10.12 -9.39
N ASP A 103 -10.60 10.67 -8.67
CA ASP A 103 -10.67 12.11 -8.43
C ASP A 103 -9.45 12.59 -7.63
N LEU A 104 -9.04 11.83 -6.60
CA LEU A 104 -7.83 12.11 -5.80
C LEU A 104 -6.56 12.02 -6.65
N LEU A 105 -6.42 10.96 -7.45
CA LEU A 105 -5.24 10.75 -8.29
C LEU A 105 -5.14 11.81 -9.41
N ALA A 106 -6.28 12.19 -10.01
CA ALA A 106 -6.35 13.26 -10.99
C ALA A 106 -6.02 14.62 -10.37
N ALA A 107 -6.51 14.91 -9.16
CA ALA A 107 -6.16 16.12 -8.43
C ALA A 107 -4.65 16.17 -8.10
N ALA A 108 -4.07 15.05 -7.65
CA ALA A 108 -2.64 14.93 -7.40
C ALA A 108 -1.81 15.16 -8.68
N ALA A 109 -2.19 14.57 -9.81
CA ALA A 109 -1.53 14.79 -11.10
C ALA A 109 -1.59 16.26 -11.53
N LYS A 110 -2.78 16.89 -11.41
CA LYS A 110 -2.98 18.31 -11.72
C LYS A 110 -2.10 19.22 -10.86
N ARG A 111 -1.99 18.96 -9.55
CA ARG A 111 -1.13 19.71 -8.62
C ARG A 111 0.33 19.74 -9.06
N HIS A 112 0.80 18.67 -9.70
CA HIS A 112 2.16 18.52 -10.20
C HIS A 112 2.33 18.85 -11.69
N GLY A 113 1.31 19.41 -12.33
CA GLY A 113 1.35 19.76 -13.76
C GLY A 113 1.47 18.55 -14.68
N LYS A 114 0.92 17.39 -14.28
CA LYS A 114 0.96 16.12 -15.01
C LYS A 114 -0.43 15.71 -15.49
N SER A 115 -0.49 14.82 -16.49
CA SER A 115 -1.73 14.22 -16.96
C SER A 115 -2.11 12.98 -16.12
N ALA A 116 -3.42 12.74 -16.00
CA ALA A 116 -3.99 11.60 -15.28
C ALA A 116 -4.51 10.53 -16.24
N HIS A 117 -3.66 10.06 -17.16
CA HIS A 117 -4.03 9.05 -18.15
C HIS A 117 -3.28 7.76 -17.86
N ALA A 118 -3.96 6.84 -17.19
CA ALA A 118 -3.34 5.58 -16.76
C ALA A 118 -4.39 4.52 -16.43
N ARG A 119 -3.96 3.26 -16.44
CA ARG A 119 -4.68 2.12 -15.91
C ARG A 119 -3.96 1.60 -14.67
N ILE A 120 -4.71 1.34 -13.60
CA ILE A 120 -4.14 0.84 -12.33
C ILE A 120 -4.44 -0.64 -12.18
N TRP A 121 -3.39 -1.45 -12.08
CA TRP A 121 -3.45 -2.91 -11.96
C TRP A 121 -3.16 -3.36 -10.54
N GLY A 122 -3.61 -4.56 -10.17
CA GLY A 122 -3.38 -5.07 -8.81
C GLY A 122 -3.32 -6.59 -8.68
N ILE A 123 -2.45 -7.07 -7.79
CA ILE A 123 -2.40 -8.46 -7.32
C ILE A 123 -2.32 -8.42 -5.79
N ALA A 124 -3.33 -8.96 -5.10
CA ALA A 124 -3.35 -9.06 -3.65
C ALA A 124 -3.14 -10.50 -3.21
N GLU A 125 -2.10 -10.76 -2.44
CA GLU A 125 -1.82 -12.09 -1.86
C GLU A 125 -2.65 -12.38 -0.62
N ILE A 126 -3.44 -11.40 -0.17
CA ILE A 126 -4.40 -11.56 0.91
C ILE A 126 -5.84 -11.52 0.37
N PRO A 127 -6.74 -12.36 0.92
CA PRO A 127 -8.15 -12.25 0.63
C PRO A 127 -8.73 -10.98 1.28
N PHE A 128 -9.51 -10.23 0.51
CA PHE A 128 -10.20 -9.04 1.01
C PHE A 128 -11.36 -9.43 1.94
N PHE A 129 -11.83 -8.50 2.77
CA PHE A 129 -12.97 -8.68 3.68
C PHE A 129 -12.78 -9.75 4.77
N ARG A 130 -11.57 -10.29 4.94
CA ARG A 130 -11.24 -11.27 5.99
C ARG A 130 -10.48 -10.67 7.18
N GLY A 131 -10.57 -9.36 7.39
CA GLY A 131 -9.94 -8.69 8.54
C GLY A 131 -8.42 -8.49 8.43
N LEU A 132 -7.84 -8.75 7.24
CA LEU A 132 -6.41 -8.58 6.93
C LEU A 132 -6.02 -7.14 6.53
N ASN A 133 -6.86 -6.16 6.87
CA ASN A 133 -6.61 -4.73 6.69
C ASN A 133 -6.21 -4.34 5.25
N ALA A 134 -6.97 -4.76 4.23
CA ALA A 134 -6.64 -4.47 2.84
C ALA A 134 -6.63 -2.95 2.50
N ASP A 135 -7.44 -2.15 3.18
CA ASP A 135 -7.61 -0.72 2.90
C ASP A 135 -6.29 0.08 2.99
N PRO A 136 -5.53 0.04 4.12
CA PRO A 136 -4.23 0.72 4.22
C PRO A 136 -3.20 0.19 3.21
N LEU A 137 -3.24 -1.10 2.86
CA LEU A 137 -2.34 -1.69 1.86
C LEU A 137 -2.58 -1.09 0.47
N CYS A 138 -3.85 -1.08 0.05
CA CYS A 138 -4.28 -0.46 -1.20
C CYS A 138 -3.89 1.01 -1.25
N ALA A 139 -4.16 1.75 -0.18
CA ALA A 139 -3.86 3.15 -0.09
C ALA A 139 -2.37 3.46 -0.27
N VAL A 140 -1.50 2.77 0.49
CA VAL A 140 -0.05 2.97 0.43
C VAL A 140 0.51 2.57 -0.94
N ALA A 141 0.12 1.40 -1.45
CA ALA A 141 0.63 0.91 -2.73
C ALA A 141 0.18 1.81 -3.90
N ILE A 142 -1.09 2.23 -3.94
CA ILE A 142 -1.60 3.14 -4.98
C ILE A 142 -0.92 4.51 -4.90
N ALA A 143 -0.87 5.14 -3.72
CA ALA A 143 -0.26 6.46 -3.56
C ALA A 143 1.22 6.45 -3.98
N THR A 144 1.98 5.44 -3.56
CA THR A 144 3.40 5.31 -3.90
C THR A 144 3.59 5.05 -5.39
N ALA A 145 2.83 4.13 -5.98
CA ALA A 145 2.91 3.83 -7.42
C ALA A 145 2.63 5.08 -8.26
N TRP A 146 1.60 5.84 -7.84
CA TRP A 146 1.14 7.02 -8.54
C TRP A 146 2.18 8.14 -8.51
N LEU A 147 2.72 8.48 -7.34
CA LEU A 147 3.70 9.56 -7.23
C LEU A 147 5.04 9.21 -7.88
N LEU A 148 5.44 7.93 -7.90
CA LEU A 148 6.55 7.44 -8.71
C LEU A 148 6.26 7.62 -10.21
N TYR A 149 5.09 7.19 -10.67
CA TYR A 149 4.67 7.35 -12.07
C TYR A 149 4.66 8.81 -12.53
N LEU A 150 4.19 9.73 -11.68
CA LEU A 150 4.18 11.16 -11.97
C LEU A 150 5.60 11.79 -11.96
N GLY A 151 6.60 11.08 -11.43
CA GLY A 151 7.96 11.57 -11.23
C GLY A 151 8.08 12.61 -10.12
N VAL A 152 7.15 12.58 -9.15
CA VAL A 152 7.18 13.44 -7.95
C VAL A 152 8.19 12.90 -6.94
N MET A 153 8.39 11.58 -6.95
CA MET A 153 9.40 10.89 -6.16
C MET A 153 10.16 9.89 -7.02
N THR A 154 11.34 9.50 -6.53
CA THR A 154 12.18 8.45 -7.10
C THR A 154 12.12 7.19 -6.23
N PRO A 155 12.52 6.02 -6.76
CA PRO A 155 12.68 4.82 -5.93
C PRO A 155 13.64 5.02 -4.76
N GLY A 156 14.67 5.86 -4.92
CA GLY A 156 15.62 6.20 -3.87
C GLY A 156 14.98 6.97 -2.72
N ASP A 157 14.01 7.85 -3.00
CA ASP A 157 13.26 8.55 -1.94
C ASP A 157 12.45 7.58 -1.09
N VAL A 158 11.81 6.58 -1.74
CA VAL A 158 11.05 5.53 -1.06
C VAL A 158 11.96 4.69 -0.16
N GLU A 159 13.10 4.22 -0.69
CA GLU A 159 14.08 3.49 0.12
C GLU A 159 14.62 4.35 1.27
N ALA A 160 14.84 5.64 1.05
CA ALA A 160 15.34 6.54 2.07
C ALA A 160 14.34 6.70 3.23
N PHE A 161 13.07 7.03 2.96
CA PHE A 161 12.12 7.27 4.05
C PHE A 161 11.68 5.96 4.75
N THR A 162 11.60 4.83 4.05
CA THR A 162 11.20 3.55 4.68
C THR A 162 12.18 3.15 5.79
N ARG A 163 13.46 3.49 5.64
CA ARG A 163 14.54 3.16 6.59
C ARG A 163 14.97 4.32 7.48
N ALA A 164 14.55 5.55 7.19
CA ALA A 164 14.89 6.71 7.99
C ALA A 164 14.40 6.54 9.44
N PRO A 165 15.13 7.05 10.46
CA PRO A 165 14.64 7.11 11.83
C PRO A 165 13.25 7.77 11.86
N THR A 166 12.28 7.20 12.58
CA THR A 166 10.89 7.67 12.42
C THR A 166 10.71 9.13 12.83
N ALA A 167 11.51 9.60 13.79
CA ALA A 167 11.55 11.00 14.23
C ALA A 167 11.86 11.98 13.08
N SER A 168 12.55 11.55 12.03
CA SER A 168 12.91 12.38 10.88
C SER A 168 11.83 12.44 9.79
N LEU A 169 10.83 11.56 9.84
CA LEU A 169 9.78 11.48 8.81
C LEU A 169 8.88 12.72 8.81
N ALA A 170 8.68 13.35 9.97
CA ALA A 170 7.86 14.55 10.10
C ALA A 170 8.39 15.75 9.29
N SER A 171 9.66 15.72 8.86
CA SER A 171 10.29 16.72 8.02
C SER A 171 10.67 16.20 6.62
N ASN A 172 10.32 14.96 6.28
CA ASN A 172 10.66 14.35 5.00
C ASN A 172 9.55 14.67 3.98
N GLU A 173 9.78 15.64 3.10
CA GLU A 173 8.78 16.10 2.13
C GLU A 173 8.24 15.00 1.20
N PRO A 174 9.08 14.14 0.56
CA PRO A 174 8.58 13.03 -0.24
C PRO A 174 7.67 12.07 0.54
N PHE A 175 8.04 11.77 1.80
CA PHE A 175 7.23 10.94 2.68
C PHE A 175 5.89 11.62 3.01
N LEU A 176 5.89 12.89 3.42
CA LEU A 176 4.66 13.60 3.76
C LEU A 176 3.69 13.68 2.57
N GLU A 177 4.22 13.86 1.36
CA GLU A 177 3.43 13.91 0.13
C GLU A 177 2.71 12.56 -0.14
N VAL A 178 3.44 11.43 -0.05
CA VAL A 178 2.83 10.10 -0.25
C VAL A 178 1.92 9.70 0.90
N TRP A 179 2.30 10.09 2.12
CA TRP A 179 1.56 9.84 3.34
C TRP A 179 0.17 10.47 3.29
N HIS A 180 0.09 11.76 2.94
CA HIS A 180 -1.18 12.47 2.82
C HIS A 180 -2.08 11.87 1.74
N LEU A 181 -1.52 11.55 0.57
CA LEU A 181 -2.30 10.93 -0.49
C LEU A 181 -2.83 9.54 -0.07
N ALA A 182 -2.00 8.75 0.61
CA ALA A 182 -2.42 7.44 1.12
C ALA A 182 -3.55 7.59 2.15
N LEU A 183 -3.46 8.52 3.10
CA LEU A 183 -4.54 8.76 4.07
C LEU A 183 -5.88 9.15 3.42
N GLN A 184 -5.82 9.98 2.36
CA GLN A 184 -7.01 10.36 1.60
C GLN A 184 -7.61 9.14 0.88
N ILE A 185 -6.77 8.32 0.23
CA ILE A 185 -7.21 7.10 -0.45
C ILE A 185 -7.80 6.10 0.55
N GLU A 186 -7.13 5.84 1.67
CA GLU A 186 -7.62 4.94 2.71
C GLU A 186 -8.98 5.40 3.23
N SER A 187 -9.13 6.71 3.50
CA SER A 187 -10.39 7.27 3.99
C SER A 187 -11.53 7.10 2.98
N VAL A 188 -11.22 7.20 1.69
CA VAL A 188 -12.18 6.94 0.60
C VAL A 188 -12.56 5.47 0.53
N ILE A 189 -11.60 4.55 0.64
CA ILE A 189 -11.86 3.09 0.64
C ILE A 189 -12.70 2.71 1.86
N ALA A 190 -12.30 3.16 3.04
CA ALA A 190 -12.96 2.86 4.30
C ALA A 190 -14.29 3.59 4.48
N SER A 191 -14.55 4.63 3.67
CA SER A 191 -15.72 5.52 3.77
C SER A 191 -15.84 6.24 5.13
N TRP A 192 -14.71 6.49 5.78
CA TRP A 192 -14.58 7.26 7.03
C TRP A 192 -13.16 7.84 7.16
N VAL A 193 -12.93 8.74 8.11
CA VAL A 193 -11.59 9.27 8.41
C VAL A 193 -10.75 8.19 9.09
N THR A 194 -9.66 7.78 8.42
CA THR A 194 -8.71 6.80 8.97
C THR A 194 -7.91 7.35 10.17
N ASP A 195 -7.50 6.47 11.07
CA ASP A 195 -6.57 6.77 12.16
C ASP A 195 -5.10 6.87 11.66
N GLY A 196 -4.79 6.27 10.51
CA GLY A 196 -3.46 6.29 9.89
C GLY A 196 -2.41 5.37 10.53
N ASP A 197 -2.67 4.69 11.64
CA ASP A 197 -1.67 3.83 12.27
C ASP A 197 -1.24 2.63 11.40
N LEU A 198 -2.21 2.02 10.70
CA LEU A 198 -1.95 0.89 9.79
C LEU A 198 -1.23 1.37 8.54
N THR A 199 -1.70 2.44 7.91
CA THR A 199 -1.07 3.03 6.73
C THR A 199 0.38 3.41 7.03
N MET A 200 0.66 3.97 8.21
CA MET A 200 2.02 4.33 8.62
C MET A 200 2.89 3.08 8.80
N ALA A 201 2.36 2.02 9.41
CA ALA A 201 3.05 0.75 9.58
C ALA A 201 3.38 0.04 8.26
N THR A 202 2.56 0.27 7.22
CA THR A 202 2.77 -0.25 5.87
C THR A 202 3.95 0.43 5.16
N PHE A 203 4.21 1.72 5.41
CA PHE A 203 5.34 2.42 4.79
C PHE A 203 6.69 2.00 5.36
N ILE A 204 6.81 1.89 6.67
CA ILE A 204 8.11 1.93 7.36
C ILE A 204 8.70 0.55 7.54
N ASP A 205 10.00 0.37 7.24
CA ASP A 205 10.73 -0.85 7.59
C ASP A 205 10.80 -0.97 9.12
N SER A 206 10.35 -2.08 9.72
CA SER A 206 10.46 -2.31 11.17
C SER A 206 10.60 -3.80 11.47
N ARG A 207 11.60 -4.18 12.27
CA ARG A 207 11.80 -5.58 12.69
C ARG A 207 10.90 -5.94 13.87
N TYR A 208 10.66 -4.97 14.74
CA TYR A 208 9.69 -5.04 15.81
C TYR A 208 8.37 -4.35 15.39
N PRO A 209 7.29 -4.50 16.17
CA PRO A 209 6.08 -3.72 15.95
C PRO A 209 6.37 -2.21 15.87
N LEU A 210 5.68 -1.51 14.97
CA LEU A 210 5.66 -0.06 14.97
C LEU A 210 4.68 0.41 16.04
N VAL A 211 5.13 1.35 16.89
CA VAL A 211 4.30 2.00 17.89
C VAL A 211 3.78 3.30 17.30
N PHE A 212 2.47 3.44 17.23
CA PHE A 212 1.81 4.63 16.73
C PHE A 212 1.01 5.28 17.84
N PHE A 213 1.04 6.61 17.93
CA PHE A 213 0.17 7.33 18.83
C PHE A 213 -0.24 8.65 18.18
N ARG A 214 -1.43 9.10 18.59
CA ARG A 214 -2.09 10.26 18.03
C ARG A 214 -2.44 11.20 19.17
N GLU A 215 -2.17 12.49 18.96
CA GLU A 215 -2.69 13.51 19.87
C GLU A 215 -4.22 13.51 19.83
N LYS A 216 -4.84 13.66 21.01
CA LYS A 216 -6.29 13.75 21.11
C LYS A 216 -6.76 15.03 20.41
N ASP A 217 -7.43 14.88 19.28
CA ASP A 217 -8.04 15.98 18.55
C ASP A 217 -9.46 16.25 19.08
N PRO A 218 -9.73 17.35 19.79
CA PRO A 218 -11.04 17.60 20.39
C PRO A 218 -12.16 17.70 19.35
N VAL A 219 -11.86 18.20 18.14
CA VAL A 219 -12.85 18.46 17.09
C VAL A 219 -13.21 17.15 16.39
N LEU A 220 -12.21 16.38 15.95
CA LEU A 220 -12.48 15.08 15.33
C LEU A 220 -13.11 14.10 16.32
N PHE A 221 -12.75 14.18 17.60
CA PHE A 221 -13.22 13.27 18.64
C PHE A 221 -14.74 13.28 18.82
N ASP A 222 -15.38 14.45 18.72
CA ASP A 222 -16.83 14.59 18.82
C ASP A 222 -17.53 14.42 17.47
N HIS A 223 -16.87 14.80 16.36
CA HIS A 223 -17.41 14.74 15.00
C HIS A 223 -17.11 13.46 14.21
N TYR A 224 -16.50 12.42 14.83
CA TYR A 224 -16.40 11.09 14.22
C TYR A 224 -17.77 10.54 13.76
N ARG A 225 -18.88 11.07 14.30
CA ARG A 225 -20.26 10.77 13.89
C ARG A 225 -20.69 11.45 12.58
N ASP A 226 -20.15 12.62 12.26
CA ASP A 226 -20.66 13.48 11.17
C ASP A 226 -19.84 13.38 9.88
N LEU A 227 -18.65 12.78 9.96
CA LEU A 227 -17.73 12.64 8.82
C LEU A 227 -17.90 11.32 8.05
N GLY A 228 -18.83 10.45 8.47
CA GLY A 228 -19.10 9.16 7.85
C GLY A 228 -20.11 9.23 6.69
N ILE A 229 -19.72 8.65 5.55
CA ILE A 229 -20.54 8.28 4.38
C ILE A 229 -21.49 9.39 3.87
N GLY A 230 -20.98 10.31 3.04
CA GLY A 230 -21.85 11.13 2.18
C GLY A 230 -21.42 12.58 1.90
N HIS A 231 -20.34 13.07 2.53
CA HIS A 231 -19.82 14.41 2.25
C HIS A 231 -18.49 14.33 1.48
N PRO A 232 -18.49 14.37 0.13
CA PRO A 232 -17.28 14.34 -0.69
C PRO A 232 -16.21 15.33 -0.22
N GLY A 233 -16.60 16.48 0.33
CA GLY A 233 -15.68 17.53 0.77
C GLY A 233 -14.84 17.22 2.02
N SER A 234 -15.23 16.26 2.87
CA SER A 234 -14.49 15.98 4.11
C SER A 234 -13.18 15.21 3.87
N TYR A 235 -13.13 14.38 2.82
CA TYR A 235 -11.96 13.54 2.51
C TYR A 235 -10.78 14.34 1.94
N TYR A 236 -11.04 15.47 1.28
CA TYR A 236 -10.00 16.30 0.66
C TYR A 236 -9.26 17.18 1.67
N ASN A 237 -9.85 17.42 2.84
CA ASN A 237 -9.36 18.34 3.87
C ASN A 237 -8.85 17.62 5.14
N ILE A 238 -8.06 16.57 4.96
CA ILE A 238 -7.22 15.98 6.03
C ILE A 238 -5.95 16.81 6.41
N PRO A 239 -5.53 17.93 5.75
CA PRO A 239 -4.25 18.55 6.07
C PRO A 239 -4.28 19.21 7.45
N GLY A 240 -3.48 18.67 8.37
CA GLY A 240 -3.18 19.26 9.68
C GLY A 240 -3.73 18.50 10.89
N LEU A 241 -4.61 17.51 10.73
CA LEU A 241 -5.33 16.88 11.86
C LEU A 241 -4.67 15.60 12.42
N LEU A 242 -3.52 15.21 11.88
CA LEU A 242 -2.76 14.05 12.36
C LEU A 242 -1.31 14.47 12.62
N PHE A 243 -1.07 15.12 13.78
CA PHE A 243 0.22 14.98 14.46
C PHE A 243 0.32 13.52 14.96
N ALA A 244 0.47 12.63 14.00
CA ALA A 244 0.68 11.23 14.18
C ALA A 244 2.17 11.01 14.38
N ARG A 245 2.52 10.42 15.52
CA ARG A 245 3.90 10.01 15.77
C ARG A 245 3.95 8.50 15.72
N ALA A 246 4.75 8.01 14.79
CA ALA A 246 5.17 6.62 14.78
C ALA A 246 6.60 6.54 15.29
N VAL A 247 6.88 5.51 16.06
CA VAL A 247 8.23 5.18 16.54
C VAL A 247 8.42 3.68 16.44
N ARG A 248 9.55 3.26 15.90
CA ARG A 248 9.88 1.83 15.90
C ARG A 248 10.09 1.41 17.36
N MET A 249 9.58 0.25 17.74
CA MET A 249 9.67 -0.19 19.12
C MET A 249 11.13 -0.33 19.59
N GLU A 250 12.04 -0.74 18.71
CA GLU A 250 13.48 -0.77 18.97
C GLU A 250 14.10 0.62 19.22
N GLU A 251 13.55 1.69 18.63
CA GLU A 251 14.01 3.06 18.88
C GLU A 251 13.58 3.56 20.27
N ILE A 252 12.45 3.08 20.79
CA ILE A 252 11.95 3.44 22.13
C ILE A 252 12.74 2.70 23.22
N PHE A 253 12.87 1.39 23.06
CA PHE A 253 13.32 0.51 24.14
C PHE A 253 14.76 0.01 23.99
N GLN A 254 15.47 0.41 22.92
CA GLN A 254 16.85 0.00 22.65
C GLN A 254 17.00 -1.53 22.57
N LEU A 255 16.04 -2.19 21.92
CA LEU A 255 16.03 -3.64 21.75
C LEU A 255 17.13 -4.09 20.78
N ASP A 256 17.55 -5.35 20.91
CA ASP A 256 18.56 -5.96 20.05
C ASP A 256 18.23 -5.80 18.56
N THR A 257 19.27 -5.78 17.72
CA THR A 257 19.04 -5.51 16.29
C THR A 257 18.34 -6.64 15.54
N PHE A 258 18.34 -7.89 16.04
CA PHE A 258 17.73 -9.03 15.34
C PHE A 258 16.71 -9.75 16.25
N PRO A 259 15.41 -9.42 16.16
CA PRO A 259 14.41 -10.10 16.98
C PRO A 259 14.31 -11.57 16.59
N TYR A 260 14.48 -12.43 17.58
CA TYR A 260 13.87 -13.74 17.54
C TYR A 260 12.40 -13.59 17.92
N TRP A 261 11.48 -13.93 17.03
CA TRP A 261 10.05 -13.91 17.35
C TRP A 261 9.74 -15.06 18.33
N PRO A 262 9.34 -14.76 19.58
CA PRO A 262 9.31 -15.75 20.65
C PRO A 262 7.98 -16.52 20.72
N ILE A 263 7.10 -16.36 19.73
CA ILE A 263 5.75 -16.94 19.71
C ILE A 263 5.38 -17.40 18.31
N ASP A 264 4.48 -18.37 18.26
CA ASP A 264 3.80 -18.73 17.02
C ASP A 264 2.55 -17.87 16.81
N ILE A 265 2.28 -17.56 15.55
CA ILE A 265 1.11 -16.80 15.09
C ILE A 265 0.44 -17.59 13.98
N ALA A 266 -0.87 -17.80 14.08
CA ALA A 266 -1.68 -18.33 12.99
C ALA A 266 -2.90 -17.44 12.73
N LEU A 267 -3.32 -17.34 11.48
CA LEU A 267 -4.56 -16.67 11.09
C LEU A 267 -5.55 -17.71 10.58
N VAL A 268 -6.65 -17.89 11.31
CA VAL A 268 -7.66 -18.90 11.03
C VAL A 268 -8.96 -18.24 10.60
N HIS A 269 -9.48 -18.59 9.43
CA HIS A 269 -10.75 -18.10 8.90
C HIS A 269 -11.84 -19.14 9.04
N PHE A 270 -13.02 -18.70 9.49
CA PHE A 270 -14.18 -19.56 9.76
C PHE A 270 -15.31 -19.36 8.73
N GLY A 271 -14.95 -18.98 7.49
CA GLY A 271 -15.89 -18.91 6.37
C GLY A 271 -16.85 -17.72 6.33
N ALA A 272 -16.62 -16.68 7.13
CA ALA A 272 -17.45 -15.47 7.10
C ALA A 272 -16.63 -14.21 6.78
N GLU A 273 -17.15 -13.36 5.89
CA GLU A 273 -16.57 -12.07 5.54
C GLU A 273 -17.15 -10.94 6.40
N GLY A 274 -16.32 -9.95 6.71
CA GLY A 274 -16.70 -8.77 7.48
C GLY A 274 -17.23 -7.65 6.59
N SER A 275 -18.18 -6.87 7.12
CA SER A 275 -18.68 -5.64 6.49
C SER A 275 -18.38 -4.45 7.39
N SER A 276 -17.61 -3.49 6.87
CA SER A 276 -17.32 -2.21 7.53
C SER A 276 -18.60 -1.44 7.91
N THR A 277 -19.64 -1.51 7.07
CA THR A 277 -20.96 -0.94 7.35
C THR A 277 -21.63 -1.59 8.56
N MET A 278 -21.55 -2.92 8.70
CA MET A 278 -22.08 -3.61 9.87
C MET A 278 -21.31 -3.27 11.14
N VAL A 279 -19.99 -3.16 11.05
CA VAL A 279 -19.14 -2.73 12.17
C VAL A 279 -19.57 -1.36 12.66
N TYR A 280 -19.70 -0.39 11.74
CA TYR A 280 -20.15 0.96 12.07
C TYR A 280 -21.51 0.95 12.77
N ARG A 281 -22.52 0.27 12.18
CA ARG A 281 -23.85 0.16 12.77
C ARG A 281 -23.83 -0.46 14.17
N THR A 282 -23.02 -1.51 14.37
CA THR A 282 -22.88 -2.20 15.66
C THR A 282 -22.28 -1.28 16.72
N ARG A 283 -21.25 -0.49 16.37
CA ARG A 283 -20.65 0.50 17.27
C ARG A 283 -21.63 1.61 17.63
N THR A 284 -22.37 2.13 16.67
CA THR A 284 -23.41 3.15 16.90
C THR A 284 -24.49 2.63 17.83
N ALA A 285 -25.00 1.43 17.58
CA ALA A 285 -25.99 0.77 18.45
C ALA A 285 -25.44 0.48 19.86
N PHE A 286 -24.15 0.15 20.01
CA PHE A 286 -23.53 0.02 21.32
C PHE A 286 -23.50 1.34 22.08
N LYS A 287 -23.10 2.43 21.43
CA LYS A 287 -23.13 3.76 22.06
C LYS A 287 -24.55 4.14 22.49
N GLU A 288 -25.54 3.96 21.63
CA GLU A 288 -26.95 4.24 21.96
C GLU A 288 -27.45 3.41 23.14
N ARG A 289 -27.07 2.12 23.22
CA ARG A 289 -27.38 1.27 24.39
C ARG A 289 -26.78 1.82 25.68
N LEU A 290 -25.54 2.31 25.64
CA LEU A 290 -24.91 2.94 26.81
C LEU A 290 -25.59 4.27 27.18
N ASP A 291 -25.96 5.09 26.19
CA ASP A 291 -26.69 6.34 26.41
C ASP A 291 -28.07 6.04 27.06
N HIS A 292 -28.76 4.98 26.63
CA HIS A 292 -30.01 4.51 27.26
C HIS A 292 -29.79 3.96 28.67
N ALA A 293 -28.69 3.23 28.92
CA ALA A 293 -28.38 2.73 30.25
C ALA A 293 -28.10 3.88 31.24
N ALA A 294 -27.38 4.91 30.79
CA ALA A 294 -27.16 6.14 31.56
C ALA A 294 -28.48 6.87 31.85
N ALA A 295 -29.38 6.97 30.86
CA ALA A 295 -30.71 7.54 31.06
C ALA A 295 -31.57 6.71 32.04
N PHE A 296 -31.54 5.38 31.93
CA PHE A 296 -32.24 4.49 32.86
C PHE A 296 -31.73 4.68 34.30
N ALA A 297 -30.42 4.70 34.50
CA ALA A 297 -29.82 4.95 35.81
C ALA A 297 -30.22 6.32 36.36
N ARG A 298 -30.25 7.35 35.50
CA ARG A 298 -30.71 8.69 35.86
C ARG A 298 -32.16 8.70 36.35
N THR A 299 -33.06 8.12 35.57
CA THR A 299 -34.49 8.12 35.85
C THR A 299 -34.86 7.26 37.06
N HIS A 300 -34.21 6.10 37.22
CA HIS A 300 -34.66 5.08 38.16
C HIS A 300 -33.76 4.88 39.37
N LEU A 301 -32.50 5.33 39.36
CA LEU A 301 -31.57 5.09 40.48
C LEU A 301 -31.20 6.38 41.23
N VAL A 302 -31.10 7.53 40.54
CA VAL A 302 -30.66 8.79 41.16
C VAL A 302 -31.55 9.20 42.33
N SER A 303 -32.88 9.09 42.19
CA SER A 303 -33.85 9.46 43.22
C SER A 303 -33.76 8.62 44.50
N HIS A 304 -33.09 7.46 44.44
CA HIS A 304 -32.89 6.56 45.59
C HIS A 304 -31.54 6.77 46.29
N ILE A 305 -30.72 7.71 45.83
CA ILE A 305 -29.42 8.01 46.45
C ILE A 305 -29.63 9.17 47.41
N PRO A 306 -29.47 8.95 48.74
CA PRO A 306 -29.65 10.01 49.73
C PRO A 306 -28.71 11.19 49.47
N GLU A 307 -29.18 12.42 49.65
CA GLU A 307 -28.35 13.63 49.54
C GLU A 307 -27.15 13.61 50.51
N ALA A 308 -27.28 12.90 51.63
CA ALA A 308 -26.25 12.75 52.66
C ALA A 308 -25.19 11.66 52.36
N PHE A 309 -25.14 11.12 51.13
CA PHE A 309 -24.11 10.14 50.78
C PHE A 309 -22.72 10.83 50.83
N PRO A 310 -21.69 10.22 51.45
CA PRO A 310 -20.36 10.84 51.65
C PRO A 310 -19.53 11.05 50.35
N GLY A 311 -20.20 10.98 49.20
CA GLY A 311 -19.70 11.20 47.84
C GLY A 311 -20.68 10.54 46.87
N PRO A 312 -21.04 11.17 45.73
CA PRO A 312 -21.91 10.51 44.75
C PRO A 312 -21.25 9.21 44.25
N PRO A 313 -21.99 8.07 44.17
CA PRO A 313 -21.47 6.88 43.51
C PRO A 313 -20.94 7.18 42.11
N GLN A 314 -19.83 6.57 41.69
CA GLN A 314 -19.18 6.89 40.41
C GLN A 314 -20.13 6.74 39.20
N PHE A 315 -21.08 5.80 39.23
CA PHE A 315 -22.05 5.66 38.14
C PHE A 315 -22.96 6.89 37.97
N LEU A 316 -23.11 7.72 39.00
CA LEU A 316 -23.83 8.99 38.90
C LEU A 316 -23.15 9.97 37.96
N GLU A 317 -21.82 9.91 37.82
CA GLU A 317 -21.09 10.76 36.87
C GLU A 317 -21.55 10.49 35.42
N PHE A 318 -21.96 9.25 35.13
CA PHE A 318 -22.54 8.87 33.84
C PHE A 318 -24.03 9.25 33.72
N ALA A 319 -24.75 9.33 34.85
CA ALA A 319 -26.19 9.55 34.91
C ALA A 319 -26.58 11.04 35.07
N GLN A 320 -25.65 11.97 35.22
CA GLN A 320 -25.98 13.40 35.29
C GLN A 320 -26.34 13.99 33.91
N GLU A 321 -27.45 14.74 33.82
CA GLU A 321 -27.71 15.60 32.67
C GLU A 321 -26.70 16.74 32.66
N ARG A 322 -26.08 16.98 31.50
CA ARG A 322 -25.00 17.95 31.38
C ARG A 322 -25.28 18.92 30.24
N PRO A 323 -25.03 20.23 30.43
CA PRO A 323 -25.03 21.18 29.33
C PRO A 323 -24.09 20.67 28.23
N GLN A 324 -24.49 20.80 26.97
CA GLN A 324 -23.78 20.31 25.78
C GLN A 324 -22.29 20.70 25.68
N GLN A 325 -21.81 21.61 26.53
CA GLN A 325 -20.44 22.14 26.55
C GLN A 325 -19.56 21.64 27.72
N SER A 326 -20.06 20.78 28.62
CA SER A 326 -19.27 20.31 29.77
C SER A 326 -18.60 18.96 29.54
N ALA A 327 -17.26 18.97 29.54
CA ALA A 327 -16.36 17.85 29.30
C ALA A 327 -16.32 16.83 30.45
N GLY A 328 -17.39 16.04 30.62
CA GLY A 328 -17.39 14.95 31.58
C GLY A 328 -17.54 13.57 30.93
N MET A 329 -17.09 12.53 31.65
CA MET A 329 -16.96 11.16 31.14
C MET A 329 -18.33 10.54 30.85
N THR A 330 -18.57 10.08 29.61
CA THR A 330 -19.72 9.23 29.26
C THR A 330 -19.37 7.75 29.49
N MET A 331 -20.36 6.85 29.58
CA MET A 331 -20.08 5.41 29.65
C MET A 331 -19.29 4.93 28.42
N PHE A 332 -19.58 5.50 27.24
CA PHE A 332 -18.83 5.19 26.02
C PHE A 332 -17.39 5.72 26.09
N GLN A 333 -17.18 6.88 26.72
CA GLN A 333 -15.83 7.39 26.99
C GLN A 333 -15.06 6.47 27.93
N ALA A 334 -15.68 5.98 28.99
CA ALA A 334 -15.05 5.02 29.91
C ALA A 334 -14.59 3.75 29.19
N TYR A 335 -15.44 3.17 28.33
CA TYR A 335 -15.03 2.05 27.48
C TYR A 335 -13.82 2.38 26.58
N ARG A 336 -13.77 3.58 26.00
CA ARG A 336 -12.65 4.02 25.16
C ARG A 336 -11.38 4.16 25.98
N ASP A 337 -11.47 4.75 27.17
CA ASP A 337 -10.35 4.91 28.08
C ASP A 337 -9.80 3.55 28.53
N ASP A 338 -10.66 2.56 28.78
CA ASP A 338 -10.24 1.17 29.04
C ASP A 338 -9.46 0.58 27.85
N ALA A 339 -9.91 0.82 26.61
CA ALA A 339 -9.19 0.37 25.42
C ALA A 339 -7.82 1.07 25.28
N VAL A 340 -7.73 2.36 25.65
CA VAL A 340 -6.47 3.12 25.68
C VAL A 340 -5.51 2.53 26.73
N VAL A 341 -5.96 2.35 27.96
CA VAL A 341 -5.15 1.74 29.04
C VAL A 341 -4.66 0.35 28.60
N HIS A 342 -5.56 -0.45 28.04
CA HIS A 342 -5.21 -1.80 27.61
C HIS A 342 -4.23 -1.82 26.44
N SER A 343 -4.25 -0.82 25.55
CA SER A 343 -3.23 -0.67 24.51
C SER A 343 -1.82 -0.47 25.08
N MET A 344 -1.70 0.23 26.22
CA MET A 344 -0.42 0.38 26.93
C MET A 344 0.01 -0.92 27.61
N VAL A 345 -0.93 -1.70 28.15
CA VAL A 345 -0.65 -3.05 28.69
C VAL A 345 -0.10 -3.97 27.59
N VAL A 346 -0.69 -3.92 26.39
CA VAL A 346 -0.17 -4.66 25.23
C VAL A 346 1.24 -4.21 24.86
N LEU A 347 1.52 -2.90 24.83
CA LEU A 347 2.86 -2.37 24.56
C LEU A 347 3.89 -2.92 25.57
N LYS A 348 3.58 -2.83 26.87
CA LYS A 348 4.45 -3.28 27.94
C LYS A 348 4.69 -4.79 27.86
N THR A 349 3.64 -5.59 27.70
CA THR A 349 3.77 -7.05 27.64
C THR A 349 4.48 -7.52 26.36
N MET A 350 4.31 -6.80 25.24
CA MET A 350 5.10 -7.02 24.04
C MET A 350 6.59 -6.68 24.27
N TYR A 351 6.88 -5.60 24.99
CA TYR A 351 8.25 -5.26 25.37
C TYR A 351 8.88 -6.36 26.22
N ASP A 352 8.18 -6.80 27.27
CA ASP A 352 8.64 -7.89 28.12
C ASP A 352 8.88 -9.18 27.32
N LEU A 353 8.01 -9.46 26.35
CA LEU A 353 8.12 -10.63 25.48
C LEU A 353 9.42 -10.61 24.68
N PHE A 354 9.81 -9.46 24.12
CA PHE A 354 11.07 -9.33 23.39
C PHE A 354 12.30 -9.21 24.30
N GLN A 355 12.17 -8.58 25.46
CA GLN A 355 13.27 -8.34 26.40
C GLN A 355 13.63 -9.57 27.22
N TYR A 356 12.63 -10.32 27.68
CA TYR A 356 12.79 -11.42 28.63
C TYR A 356 12.45 -12.79 28.02
N GLY A 357 12.00 -12.83 26.76
CA GLY A 357 11.75 -14.06 26.01
C GLY A 357 10.51 -14.84 26.46
N THR A 358 10.58 -16.16 26.39
CA THR A 358 9.42 -17.09 26.49
C THR A 358 9.15 -17.65 27.88
N THR A 359 9.55 -16.95 28.95
CA THR A 359 9.26 -17.47 30.30
C THR A 359 7.74 -17.65 30.49
N PRO A 360 7.28 -18.67 31.23
CA PRO A 360 5.84 -18.94 31.37
C PRO A 360 5.04 -17.75 31.91
N HIS A 361 5.63 -16.93 32.78
CA HIS A 361 4.98 -15.72 33.29
C HIS A 361 4.80 -14.67 32.18
N VAL A 362 5.85 -14.35 31.42
CA VAL A 362 5.79 -13.37 30.32
C VAL A 362 4.78 -13.78 29.25
N LEU A 363 4.78 -15.06 28.85
CA LEU A 363 3.81 -15.60 27.89
C LEU A 363 2.38 -15.50 28.43
N ARG A 364 2.13 -15.85 29.70
CA ARG A 364 0.79 -15.72 30.32
C ARG A 364 0.30 -14.29 30.33
N GLU A 365 1.14 -13.33 30.71
CA GLU A 365 0.76 -11.91 30.73
C GLU A 365 0.45 -11.39 29.32
N PHE A 366 1.31 -11.71 28.34
CA PHE A 366 1.08 -11.31 26.96
C PHE A 366 -0.18 -11.95 26.35
N PHE A 367 -0.37 -13.26 26.52
CA PHE A 367 -1.57 -13.94 26.04
C PHE A 367 -2.83 -13.47 26.76
N HIS A 368 -2.76 -13.17 28.05
CA HIS A 368 -3.86 -12.55 28.78
C HIS A 368 -4.21 -11.19 28.19
N ALA A 369 -3.22 -10.32 27.94
CA ALA A 369 -3.44 -9.02 27.31
C ALA A 369 -4.11 -9.16 25.94
N GLN A 370 -3.64 -10.07 25.08
CA GLN A 370 -4.28 -10.32 23.77
C GLN A 370 -5.72 -10.86 23.91
N ASN A 371 -5.97 -11.69 24.91
CA ASN A 371 -7.31 -12.19 25.19
C ASN A 371 -8.28 -11.10 25.66
N VAL A 372 -7.81 -10.14 26.47
CA VAL A 372 -8.61 -8.98 26.91
C VAL A 372 -8.96 -8.08 25.71
N CYS A 373 -8.09 -7.93 24.71
CA CYS A 373 -8.43 -7.23 23.46
C CYS A 373 -9.69 -7.83 22.80
N GLN A 374 -9.82 -9.17 22.79
CA GLN A 374 -11.02 -9.83 22.26
C GLN A 374 -12.25 -9.58 23.14
N ASP A 375 -12.08 -9.57 24.46
CA ASP A 375 -13.19 -9.35 25.39
C ASP A 375 -13.72 -7.92 25.29
N LEU A 376 -12.86 -6.94 25.01
CA LEU A 376 -13.24 -5.56 24.65
C LEU A 376 -14.04 -5.50 23.34
N LEU A 377 -13.70 -6.30 22.33
CA LEU A 377 -14.51 -6.43 21.09
C LEU A 377 -15.87 -7.09 21.36
N ARG A 378 -15.91 -8.07 22.25
CA ARG A 378 -17.15 -8.73 22.66
C ARG A 378 -18.10 -7.77 23.38
N LEU A 379 -17.57 -6.90 24.25
CA LEU A 379 -18.36 -5.92 24.98
C LEU A 379 -19.16 -5.00 24.03
N VAL A 380 -18.55 -4.58 22.92
CA VAL A 380 -19.20 -3.73 21.92
C VAL A 380 -20.08 -4.49 20.92
N GLY A 381 -20.18 -5.82 21.04
CA GLY A 381 -20.95 -6.68 20.14
C GLY A 381 -20.25 -7.00 18.81
N LEU A 382 -18.95 -6.72 18.69
CA LEU A 382 -18.15 -7.00 17.49
C LEU A 382 -17.49 -8.39 17.52
N SER A 383 -17.88 -9.27 18.44
CA SER A 383 -17.42 -10.66 18.51
C SER A 383 -18.64 -11.59 18.56
N PRO A 384 -19.12 -12.12 17.42
CA PRO A 384 -20.27 -13.00 17.40
C PRO A 384 -19.97 -14.38 18.00
N LEU A 385 -21.03 -15.15 18.22
CA LEU A 385 -20.94 -16.54 18.69
C LEU A 385 -20.14 -17.44 17.75
N ALA A 386 -20.20 -17.17 16.45
CA ALA A 386 -19.43 -17.88 15.42
C ALA A 386 -17.91 -17.79 15.62
N VAL A 387 -17.43 -16.81 16.40
CA VAL A 387 -16.02 -16.64 16.76
C VAL A 387 -15.76 -17.09 18.19
N SER A 388 -16.72 -16.85 19.07
CA SER A 388 -16.60 -17.13 20.50
C SER A 388 -16.49 -18.63 20.79
N ARG A 389 -17.23 -19.47 20.06
CA ARG A 389 -17.15 -20.94 20.20
C ARG A 389 -15.79 -21.51 19.74
N PRO A 390 -15.28 -21.22 18.53
CA PRO A 390 -13.94 -21.62 18.13
C PRO A 390 -12.86 -21.22 19.14
N ARG A 391 -12.93 -20.00 19.69
CA ARG A 391 -12.00 -19.53 20.73
C ARG A 391 -12.04 -20.37 22.00
N THR A 392 -13.23 -20.79 22.45
CA THR A 392 -13.34 -21.69 23.61
C THR A 392 -12.66 -23.03 23.33
N ILE A 393 -12.88 -23.61 22.14
CA ILE A 393 -12.24 -24.88 21.74
C ILE A 393 -10.72 -24.72 21.69
N LEU A 394 -10.20 -23.68 21.02
CA LEU A 394 -8.76 -23.38 20.95
C LEU A 394 -8.11 -23.24 22.33
N ARG A 395 -8.80 -22.60 23.28
CA ARG A 395 -8.31 -22.46 24.65
C ARG A 395 -8.29 -23.77 25.41
N LEU A 396 -9.29 -24.63 25.21
CA LEU A 396 -9.35 -25.96 25.85
C LEU A 396 -8.21 -26.85 25.38
N PHE A 397 -7.90 -26.86 24.08
CA PHE A 397 -6.74 -27.58 23.56
C PHE A 397 -5.42 -26.93 24.00
N GLY A 398 -5.33 -25.60 23.92
CA GLY A 398 -4.15 -24.85 24.37
C GLY A 398 -3.79 -25.08 25.83
N SER A 399 -4.76 -25.11 26.75
CA SER A 399 -4.51 -25.34 28.17
C SER A 399 -4.17 -26.80 28.52
N ARG A 400 -4.56 -27.76 27.68
CA ARG A 400 -4.17 -29.16 27.81
C ARG A 400 -2.73 -29.40 27.36
N MET A 401 -2.30 -28.70 26.31
CA MET A 401 -0.99 -28.91 25.69
C MET A 401 0.12 -28.02 26.24
N THR A 402 -0.22 -26.89 26.88
CA THR A 402 0.75 -25.89 27.32
C THR A 402 0.40 -25.32 28.69
N GLU A 403 1.41 -25.00 29.50
CA GLU A 403 1.22 -24.37 30.83
C GLU A 403 0.76 -22.90 30.76
N THR A 404 0.95 -22.26 29.60
CA THR A 404 0.67 -20.83 29.39
C THR A 404 -0.66 -20.59 28.68
N SER A 405 -1.31 -21.64 28.17
CA SER A 405 -2.46 -21.59 27.28
C SER A 405 -2.18 -20.83 25.97
N THR A 406 -3.23 -20.62 25.18
CA THR A 406 -3.22 -19.83 23.93
C THR A 406 -3.97 -18.51 24.09
N ALA A 407 -3.64 -17.55 23.24
CA ALA A 407 -4.48 -16.38 23.02
C ALA A 407 -5.13 -16.45 21.66
N SER A 408 -6.33 -15.90 21.55
CA SER A 408 -6.97 -15.75 20.26
C SER A 408 -7.90 -14.56 20.21
N ARG A 409 -7.84 -13.79 19.12
CA ARG A 409 -8.72 -12.66 18.88
C ARG A 409 -8.93 -12.36 17.41
N LEU A 410 -10.01 -11.67 17.08
CA LEU A 410 -10.27 -11.19 15.72
C LEU A 410 -9.23 -10.14 15.33
N ILE A 411 -8.88 -10.17 14.05
CA ILE A 411 -8.11 -9.11 13.40
C ILE A 411 -9.04 -8.23 12.55
N GLY A 412 -8.61 -7.00 12.33
CA GLY A 412 -9.41 -5.99 11.63
C GLY A 412 -10.57 -5.45 12.49
N PRO A 413 -11.65 -4.98 11.85
CA PRO A 413 -12.72 -4.24 12.50
C PRO A 413 -13.72 -5.12 13.29
N GLY A 414 -13.53 -6.45 13.32
CA GLY A 414 -14.39 -7.38 14.04
C GLY A 414 -15.61 -7.85 13.23
N ILE A 415 -16.58 -8.44 13.95
CA ILE A 415 -17.72 -9.22 13.45
C ILE A 415 -17.29 -10.53 12.76
N HIS A 416 -16.55 -10.46 11.68
CA HIS A 416 -16.09 -11.63 10.91
C HIS A 416 -14.64 -11.44 10.46
N GLY A 417 -14.14 -12.33 9.61
CA GLY A 417 -12.74 -12.38 9.18
C GLY A 417 -11.92 -13.41 9.95
N CYS A 418 -10.60 -13.23 9.93
CA CYS A 418 -9.67 -14.14 10.55
C CYS A 418 -9.58 -13.93 12.07
N LEU A 419 -9.40 -15.03 12.77
CA LEU A 419 -8.98 -15.09 14.15
C LEU A 419 -7.47 -15.29 14.18
N MET A 420 -6.75 -14.32 14.76
CA MET A 420 -5.36 -14.51 15.13
C MET A 420 -5.31 -15.43 16.35
N VAL A 421 -4.56 -16.52 16.23
CA VAL A 421 -4.26 -17.46 17.31
C VAL A 421 -2.77 -17.36 17.62
N LEU A 422 -2.45 -17.29 18.91
CA LEU A 422 -1.10 -17.15 19.44
C LEU A 422 -0.83 -18.30 20.40
N GLY A 423 0.36 -18.88 20.28
CA GLY A 423 0.82 -19.93 21.18
C GLY A 423 2.31 -19.81 21.46
N PRO A 424 2.82 -20.52 22.48
CA PRO A 424 4.26 -20.70 22.65
C PRO A 424 4.89 -21.19 21.36
N LEU A 425 6.13 -20.78 21.10
CA LEU A 425 6.85 -21.20 19.91
C LEU A 425 6.90 -22.73 19.78
N ASN A 426 6.67 -23.24 18.58
CA ASN A 426 6.59 -24.66 18.19
C ASN A 426 5.42 -25.44 18.81
N SER A 427 4.45 -24.78 19.43
CA SER A 427 3.28 -25.46 20.02
C SER A 427 2.02 -25.33 19.17
N LEU A 428 1.92 -24.29 18.35
CA LEU A 428 0.67 -23.93 17.71
C LEU A 428 0.26 -24.90 16.60
N GLU A 429 1.23 -25.53 15.92
CA GLU A 429 0.97 -26.58 14.92
C GLU A 429 0.19 -27.75 15.52
N ALA A 430 0.64 -28.30 16.66
CA ALA A 430 -0.02 -29.41 17.33
C ALA A 430 -1.41 -29.02 17.84
N ILE A 431 -1.53 -27.82 18.43
CA ILE A 431 -2.81 -27.30 18.93
C ILE A 431 -3.83 -27.17 17.80
N LEU A 432 -3.45 -26.60 16.66
CA LEU A 432 -4.37 -26.41 15.54
C LEU A 432 -4.72 -27.73 14.84
N SER A 433 -3.78 -28.68 14.78
CA SER A 433 -4.02 -30.02 14.22
C SER A 433 -5.20 -30.72 14.89
N GLU A 434 -5.36 -30.54 16.21
CA GLU A 434 -6.46 -31.13 16.97
C GLU A 434 -7.69 -30.21 17.06
N ALA A 435 -7.48 -28.90 17.22
CA ALA A 435 -8.57 -27.97 17.44
C ALA A 435 -9.39 -27.68 16.17
N LEU A 436 -8.76 -27.57 14.99
CA LEU A 436 -9.46 -27.19 13.76
C LEU A 436 -10.50 -28.24 13.32
N PRO A 437 -10.23 -29.56 13.34
CA PRO A 437 -11.25 -30.57 13.07
C PRO A 437 -12.45 -30.48 14.02
N ALA A 438 -12.21 -30.30 15.32
CA ALA A 438 -13.27 -30.15 16.32
C ALA A 438 -14.11 -28.88 16.08
N ILE A 439 -13.48 -27.77 15.67
CA ILE A 439 -14.18 -26.54 15.32
C ILE A 439 -15.02 -26.72 14.05
N GLN A 440 -14.48 -27.40 13.04
CA GLN A 440 -15.18 -27.68 11.79
C GLN A 440 -16.41 -28.59 12.03
N GLU A 441 -16.28 -29.61 12.86
CA GLU A 441 -17.39 -30.50 13.27
C GLU A 441 -18.50 -29.72 13.99
N GLU A 442 -18.14 -28.91 14.99
CA GLU A 442 -19.09 -28.12 15.78
C GLU A 442 -19.78 -27.01 14.96
N SER A 443 -19.02 -26.33 14.10
CA SER A 443 -19.53 -25.18 13.33
C SER A 443 -20.24 -25.57 12.04
N LYS A 444 -19.98 -26.77 11.51
CA LYS A 444 -20.42 -27.24 10.19
C LYS A 444 -20.02 -26.28 9.06
N LYS A 445 -18.90 -25.58 9.23
CA LYS A 445 -18.32 -24.67 8.25
C LYS A 445 -16.90 -25.08 7.94
N GLU A 446 -16.46 -24.80 6.74
CA GLU A 446 -15.04 -24.95 6.42
C GLU A 446 -14.21 -23.95 7.25
N VAL A 447 -13.07 -24.44 7.70
CA VAL A 447 -12.13 -23.70 8.53
C VAL A 447 -10.76 -23.77 7.87
N HIS A 448 -10.18 -22.60 7.62
CA HIS A 448 -8.97 -22.49 6.80
C HIS A 448 -7.88 -21.74 7.57
N CYS A 449 -6.65 -22.25 7.53
CA CYS A 449 -5.49 -21.57 8.10
C CYS A 449 -4.80 -20.77 6.99
N HIS A 450 -5.02 -19.45 6.98
CA HIS A 450 -4.49 -18.55 5.95
C HIS A 450 -3.03 -18.19 6.16
N TYR A 451 -2.52 -18.34 7.39
CA TYR A 451 -1.15 -18.02 7.74
C TYR A 451 -0.70 -18.81 8.96
N ALA A 452 0.56 -19.22 8.97
CA ALA A 452 1.22 -19.82 10.11
C ALA A 452 2.71 -19.45 10.14
N SER A 453 3.16 -18.85 11.24
CA SER A 453 4.54 -18.36 11.38
C SER A 453 5.60 -19.48 11.34
N TRP A 454 5.28 -20.71 11.75
CA TRP A 454 6.24 -21.82 11.69
C TRP A 454 6.51 -22.31 10.26
N CYS A 455 5.64 -21.99 9.30
CA CYS A 455 5.88 -22.27 7.88
C CYS A 455 6.62 -21.14 7.18
N ASP A 456 6.32 -19.89 7.52
CA ASP A 456 6.80 -18.70 6.81
C ASP A 456 7.96 -17.98 7.49
N GLY A 457 8.27 -18.35 8.74
CA GLY A 457 9.30 -17.74 9.56
C GLY A 457 8.83 -16.48 10.28
N ALA A 458 9.79 -15.65 10.67
CA ALA A 458 9.52 -14.40 11.36
C ALA A 458 8.73 -13.43 10.45
N PRO A 459 7.77 -12.66 11.01
CA PRO A 459 7.18 -11.51 10.36
C PRO A 459 8.23 -10.67 9.59
N PRO A 460 7.96 -10.31 8.32
CA PRO A 460 8.91 -9.56 7.53
C PRO A 460 9.13 -8.17 8.12
N SER A 461 10.31 -7.60 7.86
CA SER A 461 10.63 -6.27 8.34
C SER A 461 10.34 -5.16 7.35
N ASP A 462 10.17 -5.47 6.07
CA ASP A 462 10.12 -4.47 5.00
C ASP A 462 8.74 -3.84 4.82
N GLY A 463 8.72 -2.52 4.71
CA GLY A 463 7.55 -1.72 4.36
C GLY A 463 7.26 -1.75 2.86
N VAL A 464 6.81 -0.61 2.34
CA VAL A 464 6.54 -0.44 0.91
C VAL A 464 7.82 -0.65 0.09
N ARG A 465 7.72 -1.38 -1.02
CA ARG A 465 8.85 -1.70 -1.90
C ARG A 465 8.56 -1.33 -3.34
N VAL A 466 9.53 -0.71 -4.01
CA VAL A 466 9.51 -0.49 -5.46
C VAL A 466 10.18 -1.69 -6.13
N HIS A 467 9.41 -2.44 -6.92
CA HIS A 467 9.93 -3.61 -7.62
C HIS A 467 10.32 -3.30 -9.06
N GLN A 468 9.64 -2.32 -9.67
CA GLN A 468 9.91 -1.89 -11.02
C GLN A 468 9.67 -0.39 -11.15
N HIS A 469 10.61 0.30 -11.79
CA HIS A 469 10.48 1.67 -12.21
C HIS A 469 11.40 1.92 -13.40
N LEU A 470 10.88 1.67 -14.60
CA LEU A 470 11.68 1.64 -15.82
C LEU A 470 12.32 3.00 -16.16
N ALA A 471 11.66 4.10 -15.78
CA ALA A 471 12.20 5.44 -16.01
C ALA A 471 13.54 5.68 -15.30
N SER A 472 13.77 5.04 -14.15
CA SER A 472 15.06 5.06 -13.43
C SER A 472 15.94 3.82 -13.70
N GLY A 473 15.55 2.95 -14.64
CA GLY A 473 16.27 1.73 -14.95
C GLY A 473 16.08 0.57 -13.97
N LEU A 474 15.18 0.70 -12.98
CA LEU A 474 14.88 -0.39 -12.05
C LEU A 474 13.93 -1.39 -12.73
N ARG A 475 14.39 -2.64 -12.90
CA ARG A 475 13.63 -3.72 -13.55
C ARG A 475 13.37 -4.87 -12.58
N SER A 476 12.17 -5.42 -12.66
CA SER A 476 11.81 -6.61 -11.91
C SER A 476 12.37 -7.89 -12.55
N ALA A 477 12.61 -8.92 -11.74
CA ALA A 477 12.97 -10.26 -12.21
C ALA A 477 11.86 -10.93 -13.06
N TYR A 478 10.63 -10.42 -13.00
CA TYR A 478 9.50 -10.87 -13.84
C TYR A 478 9.58 -10.36 -15.29
N VAL A 479 10.46 -9.40 -15.56
CA VAL A 479 10.69 -8.85 -16.91
C VAL A 479 12.01 -9.41 -17.42
N ASN A 480 11.92 -10.53 -18.16
CA ASN A 480 13.07 -11.23 -18.72
C ASN A 480 13.71 -10.46 -19.90
N GLY A 481 14.95 -10.82 -20.26
CA GLY A 481 15.77 -10.14 -21.28
C GLY A 481 15.24 -10.20 -22.72
N SER A 482 14.13 -10.91 -22.98
CA SER A 482 13.41 -10.91 -24.26
C SER A 482 12.38 -9.78 -24.37
N THR A 483 12.53 -8.74 -23.55
CA THR A 483 11.68 -7.54 -23.56
C THR A 483 12.50 -6.31 -23.93
N VAL A 484 11.89 -5.44 -24.73
CA VAL A 484 12.43 -4.13 -25.05
C VAL A 484 11.72 -3.05 -24.25
N THR A 485 12.48 -2.04 -23.85
CA THR A 485 11.90 -0.83 -23.29
C THR A 485 11.79 0.22 -24.36
N VAL A 486 10.58 0.73 -24.55
CA VAL A 486 10.24 1.70 -25.58
C VAL A 486 9.81 2.99 -24.90
N ARG A 487 10.61 4.04 -25.04
CA ARG A 487 10.27 5.40 -24.62
C ARG A 487 9.55 6.10 -25.76
N VAL A 488 8.31 6.52 -25.51
CA VAL A 488 7.46 7.14 -26.54
C VAL A 488 7.46 8.65 -26.35
N HIS A 489 7.62 9.37 -27.45
CA HIS A 489 7.46 10.81 -27.52
C HIS A 489 6.41 11.16 -28.57
N GLU A 490 5.44 11.99 -28.20
CA GLU A 490 4.43 12.53 -29.11
C GLU A 490 4.45 14.04 -29.02
N HIS A 491 4.39 14.70 -30.17
CA HIS A 491 4.47 16.17 -30.26
C HIS A 491 5.71 16.75 -29.56
N GLY A 492 6.80 15.98 -29.49
CA GLY A 492 8.04 16.34 -28.82
C GLY A 492 8.03 16.24 -27.30
N GLN A 493 6.95 15.76 -26.69
CA GLN A 493 6.89 15.51 -25.25
C GLN A 493 6.94 14.01 -24.97
N PRO A 494 7.65 13.56 -23.91
CA PRO A 494 7.60 12.17 -23.49
C PRO A 494 6.18 11.82 -23.03
N THR A 495 5.59 10.78 -23.63
CA THR A 495 4.24 10.31 -23.29
C THR A 495 4.25 9.05 -22.42
N GLY A 496 5.34 8.28 -22.42
CA GLY A 496 5.46 7.13 -21.54
C GLY A 496 6.65 6.23 -21.82
N VAL A 497 6.78 5.20 -20.99
CA VAL A 497 7.74 4.10 -21.14
C VAL A 497 6.94 2.80 -21.16
N LEU A 498 7.12 2.01 -22.22
CA LEU A 498 6.42 0.74 -22.45
C LEU A 498 7.42 -0.42 -22.42
N LEU A 499 6.94 -1.60 -22.04
CA LEU A 499 7.63 -2.88 -22.25
C LEU A 499 6.91 -3.66 -23.32
N HIS A 500 7.64 -4.11 -24.33
CA HIS A 500 7.14 -5.06 -25.32
C HIS A 500 7.99 -6.32 -25.27
N SER A 501 7.39 -7.49 -25.50
CA SER A 501 8.19 -8.65 -25.90
C SER A 501 8.84 -8.37 -27.27
N ASP A 502 9.95 -9.04 -27.58
CA ASP A 502 10.58 -8.91 -28.91
C ASP A 502 9.56 -9.15 -30.06
N GLU A 503 8.68 -10.15 -29.92
CA GLU A 503 7.62 -10.42 -30.91
C GLU A 503 6.58 -9.31 -31.02
N GLN A 504 6.14 -8.76 -29.88
CA GLN A 504 5.18 -7.68 -29.86
C GLN A 504 5.78 -6.41 -30.46
N TRP A 505 7.05 -6.13 -30.13
CA TRP A 505 7.79 -5.02 -30.68
C TRP A 505 7.90 -5.08 -32.19
N GLU A 506 8.25 -6.24 -32.75
CA GLU A 506 8.33 -6.40 -34.21
C GLU A 506 6.99 -6.15 -34.91
N ARG A 507 5.86 -6.47 -34.26
CA ARG A 507 4.52 -6.19 -34.80
C ARG A 507 4.15 -4.71 -34.70
N GLU A 508 4.52 -4.05 -33.60
CA GLU A 508 4.05 -2.70 -33.27
C GLU A 508 5.00 -1.59 -33.75
N ARG A 509 6.27 -1.89 -34.08
CA ARG A 509 7.27 -0.90 -34.53
C ARG A 509 6.77 -0.02 -35.69
N ALA A 510 5.98 -0.59 -36.60
CA ALA A 510 5.43 0.15 -37.75
C ALA A 510 4.38 1.21 -37.38
N ALA A 511 3.82 1.16 -36.16
CA ALA A 511 2.86 2.13 -35.65
C ALA A 511 3.50 3.45 -35.17
N TYR A 512 4.82 3.54 -35.19
CA TYR A 512 5.58 4.75 -34.87
C TYR A 512 6.10 5.39 -36.16
N ASP A 513 6.03 6.72 -36.26
CA ASP A 513 6.56 7.44 -37.42
C ASP A 513 8.07 7.25 -37.50
N ILE A 514 8.75 7.35 -36.35
CA ILE A 514 10.20 7.22 -36.25
C ILE A 514 10.52 6.29 -35.08
N THR A 515 11.40 5.33 -35.30
CA THR A 515 11.96 4.46 -34.28
C THR A 515 13.47 4.63 -34.23
N LEU A 516 13.99 4.97 -33.06
CA LEU A 516 15.41 5.02 -32.76
C LEU A 516 15.78 3.73 -32.03
N ASP A 517 16.25 2.72 -32.75
CA ASP A 517 16.61 1.42 -32.19
C ASP A 517 18.09 1.39 -31.80
N GLN A 518 18.35 1.53 -30.50
CA GLN A 518 19.71 1.51 -29.98
C GLN A 518 20.30 0.09 -29.91
N ARG A 519 19.47 -0.97 -29.90
CA ARG A 519 19.96 -2.36 -29.89
C ARG A 519 20.62 -2.69 -31.21
N GLU A 520 19.96 -2.32 -32.30
CA GLU A 520 20.45 -2.58 -33.66
C GLU A 520 21.32 -1.44 -34.21
N ASN A 521 21.39 -0.30 -33.50
CA ASN A 521 21.92 0.96 -34.02
C ASN A 521 21.28 1.34 -35.36
N ARG A 522 19.96 1.18 -35.44
CA ARG A 522 19.14 1.42 -36.64
C ARG A 522 18.08 2.47 -36.36
N ILE A 523 17.76 3.23 -37.41
CA ILE A 523 16.61 4.11 -37.40
C ILE A 523 15.58 3.50 -38.35
N TYR A 524 14.34 3.38 -37.90
CA TYR A 524 13.23 2.96 -38.76
C TYR A 524 12.26 4.13 -38.94
N ILE A 525 11.71 4.27 -40.15
CA ILE A 525 10.64 5.22 -40.44
C ILE A 525 9.43 4.41 -40.90
N ARG A 526 8.32 4.50 -40.14
CA ARG A 526 7.13 3.64 -40.32
C ARG A 526 7.48 2.15 -40.45
N GLY A 527 8.39 1.68 -39.59
CA GLY A 527 8.85 0.29 -39.55
C GLY A 527 9.89 -0.11 -40.61
N THR A 528 10.22 0.76 -41.57
CA THR A 528 11.24 0.50 -42.60
C THR A 528 12.61 0.99 -42.14
N PRO A 529 13.66 0.15 -42.12
CA PRO A 529 15.00 0.58 -41.70
C PRO A 529 15.61 1.54 -42.72
N LEU A 530 16.22 2.62 -42.24
CA LEU A 530 17.09 3.47 -43.07
C LEU A 530 18.35 2.69 -43.45
N ASP A 531 18.66 2.69 -44.74
CA ASP A 531 19.91 2.13 -45.23
C ASP A 531 21.03 3.18 -45.24
N SER A 532 22.25 2.73 -45.56
CA SER A 532 23.40 3.61 -45.63
C SER A 532 23.29 4.68 -46.71
N SER A 533 22.54 4.44 -47.79
CA SER A 533 22.34 5.43 -48.87
C SER A 533 21.46 6.60 -48.41
N GLU A 534 20.58 6.37 -47.44
CA GLU A 534 19.75 7.40 -46.83
C GLU A 534 20.45 8.09 -45.66
N LEU A 535 21.16 7.34 -44.80
CA LEU A 535 21.85 7.88 -43.63
C LEU A 535 23.07 7.03 -43.22
N HIS A 536 24.26 7.49 -43.57
CA HIS A 536 25.52 6.82 -43.17
C HIS A 536 25.88 6.99 -41.68
N THR A 537 25.26 7.94 -40.96
CA THR A 537 25.63 8.38 -39.61
C THR A 537 24.61 7.94 -38.54
N THR A 538 23.91 6.83 -38.76
CA THR A 538 22.78 6.36 -37.94
C THR A 538 23.05 6.39 -36.44
N LYS A 539 24.20 5.88 -36.00
CA LYS A 539 24.59 5.87 -34.58
C LYS A 539 24.67 7.29 -34.00
N GLN A 540 25.35 8.20 -34.69
CA GLN A 540 25.48 9.59 -34.24
C GLN A 540 24.13 10.32 -34.28
N THR A 541 23.28 10.02 -35.26
CA THR A 541 21.92 10.56 -35.34
C THR A 541 21.05 10.08 -34.17
N ILE A 542 21.13 8.80 -33.79
CA ILE A 542 20.44 8.26 -32.60
C ILE A 542 20.92 8.99 -31.33
N GLU A 543 22.23 9.11 -31.14
CA GLU A 543 22.80 9.79 -29.97
C GLU A 543 22.39 11.27 -29.90
N LEU A 544 22.40 11.97 -31.03
CA LEU A 544 21.93 13.34 -31.16
C LEU A 544 20.45 13.45 -30.78
N LEU A 545 19.58 12.73 -31.49
CA LEU A 545 18.13 12.80 -31.27
C LEU A 545 17.75 12.41 -29.84
N ARG A 546 18.45 11.45 -29.23
CA ARG A 546 18.27 11.11 -27.82
C ARG A 546 18.54 12.31 -26.91
N LYS A 547 19.63 13.03 -27.13
CA LYS A 547 19.95 14.23 -26.34
C LYS A 547 18.89 15.31 -26.51
N LEU A 548 18.38 15.50 -27.73
CA LEU A 548 17.35 16.49 -28.02
C LEU A 548 15.99 16.13 -27.40
N LEU A 549 15.58 14.86 -27.49
CA LEU A 549 14.33 14.35 -26.92
C LEU A 549 14.33 14.35 -25.38
N ALA A 550 15.49 14.07 -24.77
CA ALA A 550 15.65 14.12 -23.32
C ALA A 550 15.45 15.55 -22.74
N ASP A 551 15.64 16.58 -23.57
CA ASP A 551 15.53 17.99 -23.18
C ASP A 551 14.35 18.65 -23.92
N ALA A 552 13.18 18.00 -23.90
CA ALA A 552 11.97 18.36 -24.64
C ALA A 552 11.46 19.80 -24.45
N ARG A 553 11.88 20.50 -23.39
CA ARG A 553 11.54 21.92 -23.11
C ARG A 553 12.49 22.90 -23.80
N LYS A 554 13.68 22.41 -24.20
CA LYS A 554 14.70 23.19 -24.88
C LYS A 554 14.53 23.01 -26.37
N HIS A 555 14.15 24.08 -27.05
CA HIS A 555 14.00 24.08 -28.52
C HIS A 555 15.29 24.45 -29.25
N THR A 556 16.31 24.89 -28.52
CA THR A 556 17.49 25.57 -29.04
C THR A 556 18.74 25.04 -28.35
N PHE A 557 19.63 24.40 -29.09
CA PHE A 557 20.84 23.76 -28.57
C PHE A 557 22.09 24.38 -29.18
N THR A 558 23.06 24.69 -28.33
CA THR A 558 24.41 25.10 -28.73
C THR A 558 25.29 23.87 -28.91
N PRO A 559 26.47 23.97 -29.56
CA PRO A 559 27.33 22.81 -29.76
C PRO A 559 27.83 22.22 -28.44
N GLY A 560 27.94 23.03 -27.38
CA GLY A 560 28.26 22.57 -26.03
C GLY A 560 27.18 21.67 -25.40
N ASP A 561 25.94 21.77 -25.87
CA ASP A 561 24.83 20.93 -25.40
C ASP A 561 24.77 19.55 -26.07
N LEU A 562 25.45 19.39 -27.22
CA LEU A 562 25.36 18.20 -28.05
C LEU A 562 26.35 17.11 -27.60
N PRO A 563 26.03 15.81 -27.83
CA PRO A 563 26.94 14.72 -27.51
C PRO A 563 28.27 14.87 -28.27
N PRO A 564 29.39 14.40 -27.69
CA PRO A 564 30.68 14.41 -28.37
C PRO A 564 30.60 13.66 -29.70
N SER A 565 30.94 14.34 -30.79
CA SER A 565 31.01 13.71 -32.11
C SER A 565 32.00 14.46 -33.01
N SER A 566 32.47 13.80 -34.06
CA SER A 566 33.30 14.43 -35.10
C SER A 566 32.57 15.56 -35.85
N TYR A 567 31.24 15.63 -35.72
CA TYR A 567 30.40 16.59 -36.44
C TYR A 567 30.00 17.79 -35.56
N ARG A 568 30.22 17.70 -34.24
CA ARG A 568 29.77 18.74 -33.29
C ARG A 568 30.45 20.08 -33.50
N ASP A 569 31.71 20.10 -33.89
CA ASP A 569 32.48 21.35 -33.92
C ASP A 569 32.37 22.10 -35.27
N ASP A 570 31.73 21.49 -36.28
CA ASP A 570 31.57 22.03 -37.64
C ASP A 570 30.10 21.94 -38.09
N ARG A 571 29.47 23.11 -38.26
CA ARG A 571 28.08 23.26 -38.69
C ARG A 571 27.80 22.50 -39.99
N ASN A 572 28.68 22.63 -40.99
CA ASN A 572 28.47 22.05 -42.32
C ASN A 572 28.51 20.52 -42.25
N GLN A 573 29.37 19.96 -41.40
CA GLN A 573 29.44 18.51 -41.18
C GLN A 573 28.16 18.00 -40.53
N LEU A 574 27.69 18.64 -39.44
CA LEU A 574 26.44 18.26 -38.78
C LEU A 574 25.24 18.38 -39.73
N GLU A 575 25.14 19.49 -40.44
CA GLU A 575 24.02 19.77 -41.35
C GLU A 575 24.00 18.79 -42.53
N SER A 576 25.13 18.60 -43.22
CA SER A 576 25.19 17.76 -44.42
C SER A 576 25.20 16.26 -44.16
N LYS A 577 25.72 15.80 -43.01
CA LYS A 577 25.87 14.35 -42.71
C LYS A 577 24.85 13.79 -41.74
N VAL A 578 24.20 14.62 -40.94
CA VAL A 578 23.26 14.17 -39.90
C VAL A 578 21.88 14.78 -40.12
N VAL A 579 21.77 16.11 -40.02
CA VAL A 579 20.47 16.79 -39.98
C VAL A 579 19.74 16.66 -41.30
N ARG A 580 20.32 17.13 -42.41
CA ARG A 580 19.64 17.15 -43.72
C ARG A 580 19.29 15.75 -44.23
N PRO A 581 20.20 14.75 -44.21
CA PRO A 581 19.85 13.39 -44.64
C PRO A 581 18.70 12.80 -43.81
N PHE A 582 18.75 12.96 -42.49
CA PHE A 582 17.69 12.46 -41.61
C PHE A 582 16.34 13.15 -41.86
N THR A 583 16.30 14.49 -41.91
CA THR A 583 15.05 15.23 -42.15
C THR A 583 14.45 14.91 -43.52
N SER A 584 15.28 14.76 -44.56
CA SER A 584 14.82 14.40 -45.90
C SER A 584 14.30 12.96 -45.96
N ALA A 585 14.91 12.02 -45.23
CA ALA A 585 14.40 10.66 -45.12
C ALA A 585 13.03 10.65 -44.42
N VAL A 586 12.90 11.34 -43.28
CA VAL A 586 11.60 11.45 -42.58
C VAL A 586 10.54 12.05 -43.50
N GLU A 587 10.80 13.19 -44.13
CA GLU A 587 9.82 13.84 -45.01
C GLU A 587 9.43 12.96 -46.21
N ARG A 588 10.37 12.22 -46.79
CA ARG A 588 10.11 11.28 -47.90
C ARG A 588 9.18 10.14 -47.48
N HIS A 589 9.40 9.56 -46.30
CA HIS A 589 8.68 8.37 -45.83
C HIS A 589 7.38 8.70 -45.09
N THR A 590 7.32 9.82 -44.36
CA THR A 590 6.13 10.23 -43.60
C THR A 590 5.24 11.21 -44.34
N GLY A 591 5.79 11.94 -45.33
CA GLY A 591 5.13 13.07 -46.00
C GLY A 591 5.09 14.35 -45.15
N GLN A 592 5.78 14.37 -44.00
CA GLN A 592 5.76 15.48 -43.06
C GLN A 592 7.19 15.95 -42.73
N PRO A 593 7.45 17.26 -42.66
CA PRO A 593 8.77 17.77 -42.35
C PRO A 593 9.14 17.48 -40.90
N PHE A 594 10.35 16.96 -40.68
CA PHE A 594 10.89 16.83 -39.34
C PHE A 594 11.48 18.15 -38.86
N GLY A 595 11.03 18.65 -37.71
CA GLY A 595 11.47 19.93 -37.16
C GLY A 595 12.87 19.88 -36.55
N LEU A 596 13.90 19.70 -37.36
CA LEU A 596 15.31 19.75 -36.96
C LEU A 596 16.09 20.63 -37.94
N ARG A 597 16.66 21.74 -37.48
CA ARG A 597 17.35 22.72 -38.35
C ARG A 597 18.60 23.28 -37.69
N VAL A 598 19.63 23.56 -38.49
CA VAL A 598 20.86 24.20 -38.03
C VAL A 598 20.91 25.64 -38.53
N THR A 599 21.23 26.60 -37.68
CA THR A 599 21.38 28.03 -38.03
C THR A 599 22.64 28.63 -37.41
N GLY A 600 23.13 29.77 -37.91
CA GLY A 600 24.30 30.47 -37.36
C GLY A 600 25.62 30.23 -38.10
N GLY A 601 26.73 30.49 -37.41
CA GLY A 601 28.11 30.48 -37.90
C GLY A 601 28.68 29.07 -38.16
N LEU A 602 29.94 28.99 -38.60
CA LEU A 602 30.53 27.73 -39.11
C LEU A 602 31.15 26.84 -38.03
N ARG A 603 31.84 27.42 -37.05
CA ARG A 603 32.61 26.68 -36.03
C ARG A 603 32.16 27.09 -34.64
N LYS A 604 31.59 26.16 -33.88
CA LYS A 604 31.11 26.34 -32.49
C LYS A 604 30.10 27.49 -32.25
N ASP A 605 29.84 28.32 -33.25
CA ASP A 605 28.93 29.48 -33.23
C ASP A 605 27.64 29.19 -34.01
N TYR A 606 27.10 27.97 -33.91
CA TYR A 606 25.84 27.60 -34.53
C TYR A 606 24.83 27.13 -33.49
N THR A 607 23.57 27.06 -33.90
CA THR A 607 22.46 26.66 -33.07
C THR A 607 21.64 25.59 -33.78
N LEU A 608 21.26 24.56 -33.04
CA LEU A 608 20.35 23.51 -33.50
C LEU A 608 18.96 23.76 -32.94
N LEU A 609 17.98 23.94 -33.82
CA LEU A 609 16.57 24.11 -33.50
C LEU A 609 15.85 22.76 -33.60
N PHE A 610 15.12 22.39 -32.55
CA PHE A 610 14.40 21.12 -32.46
C PHE A 610 12.93 21.31 -32.03
N THR A 611 12.02 20.98 -32.93
CA THR A 611 10.55 21.09 -32.80
C THR A 611 9.86 19.89 -33.46
N PRO A 612 9.91 18.68 -32.88
CA PRO A 612 9.42 17.45 -33.50
C PRO A 612 7.88 17.31 -33.43
N SER A 613 7.14 18.42 -33.52
CA SER A 613 5.75 18.56 -33.08
C SER A 613 4.72 17.66 -33.79
N ASN A 614 5.08 16.99 -34.88
CA ASN A 614 4.13 16.24 -35.72
C ASN A 614 4.40 14.72 -35.77
N HIS A 615 5.43 14.23 -35.07
CA HIS A 615 5.85 12.84 -35.19
C HIS A 615 5.69 12.10 -33.86
N ARG A 616 5.25 10.85 -33.96
CA ARG A 616 5.29 9.86 -32.87
C ARG A 616 6.60 9.10 -32.94
N ILE A 617 7.47 9.31 -31.95
CA ILE A 617 8.84 8.79 -31.94
C ILE A 617 8.99 7.75 -30.84
N ALA A 618 9.35 6.53 -31.23
CA ALA A 618 9.78 5.47 -30.31
C ALA A 618 11.30 5.48 -30.17
N TRP A 619 11.79 5.39 -28.94
CA TRP A 619 13.19 5.13 -28.65
C TRP A 619 13.30 3.80 -27.90
N VAL A 620 14.02 2.86 -28.49
CA VAL A 620 14.14 1.49 -28.00
C VAL A 620 15.50 1.31 -27.34
N GLU A 621 15.48 0.87 -26.09
CA GLU A 621 16.66 0.55 -25.29
C GLU A 621 16.73 -0.96 -25.03
N ARG A 622 17.95 -1.49 -24.94
CA ARG A 622 18.14 -2.88 -24.47
C ARG A 622 17.77 -2.95 -23.00
N GLY A 623 17.08 -4.04 -22.65
CA GLY A 623 16.75 -4.36 -21.27
C GLY A 623 17.93 -4.74 -20.42
#